data_AF-A0A8H2JZ68-F1
#
_entry.id   AF-A0A8H2JZ68-F1
#
_cell.length_a   1.000
_cell.length_b   1.000
_cell.length_c   1.000
_cell.angle_alpha   90.00
_cell.angle_beta   90.00
_cell.angle_gamma   90.00
#
_symmetry.space_group_name_H-M   'P 1'
#
loop_
_entity.id
_entity.type
_entity.pdbx_description
1 polymer ?
#
loop_
_entity_poly.entity_id
_entity_poly.type
_entity_poly.pdbx_seq_one_letter_code
_entity_poly.pdbx_strand_id
1 'polypeptide(L)'
;MDRREFLLTTSKTLFGTAALASFPLSIQKALAIDAKVETGTLQDVKHVVILTQENRSFDNYFGTLKRSPWFRGPFYHSLERGPFSLGAV
;
A
#
# COMPACT_ATOMS: atom_id res chain seq x y z
N MET A 1 -30.93 20.55 -10.56
CA MET A 1 -30.16 20.24 -9.35
C MET A 1 -31.12 20.05 -8.20
N ASP A 2 -31.07 18.90 -7.56
CA ASP A 2 -31.99 18.54 -6.49
C ASP A 2 -31.53 19.16 -5.14
N ARG A 3 -32.44 19.45 -4.21
CA ARG A 3 -32.08 20.11 -2.93
C ARG A 3 -31.14 19.26 -2.09
N ARG A 4 -31.33 17.93 -2.15
CA ARG A 4 -30.46 16.96 -1.47
C ARG A 4 -29.05 16.97 -2.03
N GLU A 5 -28.94 17.02 -3.35
CA GLU A 5 -27.67 17.08 -4.07
C GLU A 5 -26.92 18.38 -3.74
N PHE A 6 -27.64 19.51 -3.68
CA PHE A 6 -27.08 20.79 -3.25
C PHE A 6 -26.55 20.72 -1.81
N LEU A 7 -27.36 20.29 -0.84
CA LEU A 7 -26.93 20.19 0.56
C LEU A 7 -25.74 19.24 0.75
N LEU A 8 -25.75 18.10 0.05
CA LEU A 8 -24.64 17.14 0.09
C LEU A 8 -23.36 17.71 -0.53
N THR A 9 -23.48 18.48 -1.61
CA THR A 9 -22.33 19.11 -2.27
C THR A 9 -21.76 20.22 -1.40
N THR A 10 -22.60 21.10 -0.85
CA THR A 10 -22.22 22.16 0.06
C THR A 10 -21.62 21.63 1.37
N SER A 11 -22.17 20.56 1.94
CA SER A 11 -21.58 19.93 3.13
C SER A 11 -20.20 19.35 2.82
N LYS A 12 -20.06 18.63 1.69
CA LYS A 12 -18.77 18.04 1.30
C LYS A 12 -17.68 19.09 1.08
N THR A 13 -18.02 20.21 0.43
CA THR A 13 -17.04 21.29 0.21
C THR A 13 -16.66 21.99 1.51
N LEU A 14 -17.62 22.32 2.38
CA LEU A 14 -17.34 22.96 3.67
C LEU A 14 -16.52 22.08 4.62
N PHE A 15 -16.84 20.78 4.72
CA PHE A 15 -16.07 19.87 5.56
C PHE A 15 -14.69 19.56 4.96
N GLY A 16 -14.58 19.47 3.63
CA GLY A 16 -13.30 19.26 2.93
C GLY A 16 -12.34 20.43 3.12
N THR A 17 -12.82 21.67 3.02
CA THR A 17 -11.98 22.87 3.22
C THR A 17 -11.57 23.06 4.68
N ALA A 18 -12.48 22.80 5.63
CA ALA A 18 -12.16 22.87 7.06
C ALA A 18 -11.11 21.81 7.47
N ALA A 19 -11.23 20.59 6.94
CA ALA A 19 -10.24 19.54 7.19
C ALA A 19 -8.85 19.91 6.64
N LEU A 20 -8.78 20.45 5.42
CA LEU A 20 -7.53 20.92 4.84
C LEU A 20 -6.93 22.10 5.62
N ALA A 21 -7.76 23.04 6.08
CA ALA A 21 -7.34 24.19 6.88
C ALA A 21 -6.89 23.81 8.30
N SER A 22 -7.30 22.63 8.81
CA SER A 22 -6.86 22.12 10.12
C SER A 22 -5.41 21.62 10.12
N PHE A 23 -4.85 21.35 8.94
CA PHE A 23 -3.44 20.96 8.83
C PHE A 23 -2.52 22.18 8.88
N PRO A 24 -1.34 22.07 9.52
CA PRO A 24 -0.29 23.08 9.39
C PRO A 24 0.05 23.34 7.91
N LEU A 25 0.38 24.59 7.59
CA LEU A 25 0.74 25.05 6.22
C LEU A 25 1.79 24.15 5.53
N SER A 26 2.71 23.56 6.31
CA SER A 26 3.73 22.64 5.81
C SER A 26 3.15 21.35 5.24
N ILE A 27 2.12 20.78 5.87
CA ILE A 27 1.46 19.54 5.44
C ILE A 27 0.59 19.81 4.21
N GLN A 28 -0.12 20.94 4.16
CA GLN A 28 -0.90 21.35 2.98
C GLN A 28 -0.01 21.48 1.74
N LYS A 29 1.17 22.10 1.90
CA LYS A 29 2.17 22.20 0.83
C LYS A 29 2.70 20.83 0.41
N ALA A 30 2.97 19.95 1.37
CA ALA A 30 3.46 18.60 1.09
C ALA A 30 2.44 17.74 0.33
N LEU A 31 1.14 17.83 0.68
CA LEU A 31 0.06 17.15 -0.05
C LEU A 31 -0.16 17.70 -1.47
N ALA A 32 0.16 18.97 -1.70
CA ALA A 32 0.03 19.59 -3.01
C ALA A 32 1.22 19.27 -3.95
N ILE A 33 2.29 18.68 -3.42
CA ILE A 33 3.41 18.21 -4.24
C ILE A 33 2.99 16.87 -4.85
N ASP A 34 2.75 16.90 -6.15
CA ASP A 34 2.52 15.67 -6.90
C ASP A 34 3.77 14.77 -6.81
N ALA A 35 3.55 13.46 -6.81
CA ALA A 35 4.65 12.53 -6.88
C ALA A 35 5.44 12.84 -8.16
N LYS A 36 6.76 12.99 -8.05
CA LYS A 36 7.59 13.26 -9.22
C LYS A 36 7.67 11.98 -10.07
N VAL A 37 6.73 11.87 -11.01
CA VAL A 37 6.65 10.77 -11.98
C VAL A 37 7.06 11.34 -13.34
N GLU A 38 8.20 10.90 -13.88
CA GLU A 38 8.71 11.39 -15.17
C GLU A 38 8.19 10.51 -16.31
N THR A 39 8.26 9.18 -16.16
CA THR A 39 7.82 8.20 -17.16
C THR A 39 6.81 7.18 -16.61
N GLY A 40 6.68 7.06 -15.28
CA GLY A 40 5.82 6.05 -14.65
C GLY A 40 6.40 4.64 -14.73
N THR A 41 7.66 4.51 -15.13
CA THR A 41 8.39 3.23 -15.19
C THR A 41 9.38 3.12 -14.03
N LEU A 42 9.91 1.92 -13.80
CA LEU A 42 10.97 1.71 -12.79
C LEU A 42 12.24 2.53 -13.06
N GLN A 43 12.40 3.12 -14.25
CA GLN A 43 13.52 3.99 -14.58
C GLN A 43 13.48 5.33 -13.81
N ASP A 44 12.33 5.70 -13.22
CA ASP A 44 12.20 6.92 -12.41
C ASP A 44 12.76 6.76 -10.99
N VAL A 45 13.14 5.53 -10.59
CA VAL A 45 13.64 5.23 -9.24
C VAL A 45 15.11 5.67 -9.12
N LYS A 46 15.35 6.77 -8.40
CA LYS A 46 16.70 7.33 -8.20
C LYS A 46 17.50 6.67 -7.08
N HIS A 47 16.81 6.23 -6.03
CA HIS A 47 17.45 5.69 -4.83
C HIS A 47 16.66 4.50 -4.30
N VAL A 48 17.36 3.39 -4.07
CA VAL A 48 16.83 2.22 -3.39
C VAL A 48 17.56 2.11 -2.06
N VAL A 49 16.81 2.22 -0.95
CA VAL A 49 17.35 2.01 0.39
C VAL A 49 16.99 0.59 0.81
N ILE A 50 18.00 -0.25 0.97
CA ILE A 50 17.83 -1.63 1.43
C ILE A 50 18.10 -1.64 2.93
N LEU A 51 17.06 -1.91 3.71
CA LEU A 51 17.18 -2.08 5.16
C LEU A 51 17.39 -3.56 5.46
N THR A 52 18.51 -3.89 6.08
CA THR A 52 18.80 -5.24 6.54
C THR A 52 18.15 -5.44 7.89
N GLN A 53 17.18 -6.35 7.98
CA GLN A 53 16.60 -6.74 9.26
C GLN A 53 17.53 -7.75 9.95
N GLU A 54 17.50 -7.75 11.28
CA GLU A 54 18.18 -8.76 12.08
C GLU A 54 17.66 -10.17 11.76
N ASN A 55 18.45 -11.18 12.12
CA ASN A 55 18.13 -12.60 11.91
C ASN A 55 16.94 -13.06 12.77
N ARG A 56 15.73 -12.67 12.38
CA ARG A 56 14.47 -13.12 12.94
C ARG A 56 13.61 -13.65 11.81
N SER A 57 12.96 -14.77 12.06
CA SER A 57 12.06 -15.40 11.09
C SER A 57 10.91 -14.44 10.72
N PHE A 58 10.46 -14.54 9.48
CA PHE A 58 9.36 -13.73 8.94
C PHE A 58 8.10 -13.81 9.80
N ASP A 59 7.77 -14.99 10.34
CA ASP A 59 6.63 -15.19 11.23
C ASP A 59 6.76 -14.46 12.57
N ASN A 60 7.98 -14.16 13.02
CA ASN A 60 8.22 -13.37 14.23
C ASN A 60 7.97 -11.87 14.02
N TYR A 61 8.30 -11.33 12.84
CA TYR A 61 8.02 -9.92 12.52
C TYR A 61 6.60 -9.68 11.99
N PHE A 62 6.03 -10.65 11.28
CA PHE A 62 4.81 -10.45 10.50
C PHE A 62 3.73 -11.51 10.74
N GLY A 63 3.91 -12.43 11.69
CA GLY A 63 2.96 -13.52 11.97
C GLY A 63 1.57 -13.06 12.42
N THR A 64 1.43 -11.84 12.94
CA THR A 64 0.14 -11.24 13.31
C THR A 64 -0.43 -10.32 12.23
N LEU A 65 0.29 -10.08 11.12
CA LEU A 65 -0.25 -9.29 10.02
C LEU A 65 -1.27 -10.11 9.23
N LYS A 66 -2.44 -9.50 8.97
CA LYS A 66 -3.42 -10.06 8.05
C LYS A 66 -2.76 -10.30 6.69
N ARG A 67 -2.83 -11.54 6.23
CA ARG A 67 -2.34 -11.96 4.91
C ARG A 67 -2.99 -11.08 3.84
N SER A 68 -2.18 -10.36 3.05
CA SER A 68 -2.71 -9.54 1.95
C SER A 68 -3.37 -10.44 0.90
N PRO A 69 -4.54 -10.07 0.35
CA PRO A 69 -5.22 -10.84 -0.71
C PRO A 69 -4.34 -11.14 -1.94
N TRP A 70 -3.36 -10.29 -2.21
CA TRP A 70 -2.39 -10.45 -3.31
C TRP A 70 -1.45 -11.66 -3.13
N PHE A 71 -1.30 -12.16 -1.89
CA PHE A 71 -0.48 -13.35 -1.58
C PHE A 71 -1.14 -14.68 -1.98
N ARG A 72 -2.32 -14.66 -2.62
CA ARG A 72 -3.05 -15.84 -3.11
C ARG A 72 -3.25 -15.80 -4.64
N GLY A 73 -2.52 -14.96 -5.35
CA GLY A 73 -2.63 -14.82 -6.80
C GLY A 73 -2.28 -16.12 -7.56
N PRO A 74 -2.70 -16.26 -8.83
CA PRO A 74 -2.51 -17.47 -9.64
C PRO A 74 -1.03 -17.84 -9.93
N PHE A 75 -0.08 -17.00 -9.53
CA PHE A 75 1.36 -17.22 -9.70
C PHE A 75 2.00 -18.08 -8.61
N TYR A 76 1.27 -18.47 -7.56
CA TYR A 76 1.71 -19.54 -6.66
C TYR A 76 1.50 -20.88 -7.36
N HIS A 77 2.41 -21.22 -8.25
CA HIS A 77 2.47 -22.55 -8.88
C HIS A 77 2.61 -23.58 -7.76
N SER A 78 1.60 -24.45 -7.63
CA SER A 78 1.63 -25.63 -6.78
C SER A 78 2.87 -26.42 -7.15
N LEU A 79 3.87 -26.48 -6.25
CA LEU A 79 4.96 -27.45 -6.41
C LEU A 79 4.31 -28.83 -6.36
N GLU A 80 4.10 -29.42 -7.53
CA GLU A 80 3.79 -30.84 -7.66
C GLU A 80 4.86 -31.60 -6.88
N ARG A 81 4.44 -32.23 -5.78
CA ARG A 81 5.30 -33.15 -5.06
C ARG A 81 5.56 -34.33 -6.00
N GLY A 82 6.73 -34.35 -6.62
CA GLY A 82 7.24 -35.52 -7.32
C GLY A 82 7.40 -36.70 -6.35
N PRO A 83 7.28 -37.95 -6.83
CA PRO A 83 7.24 -39.14 -5.99
C PRO A 83 8.65 -39.55 -5.58
N PHE A 84 9.19 -38.94 -4.53
CA PHE A 84 10.34 -39.50 -3.83
C PHE A 84 9.88 -40.12 -2.52
N SER A 85 9.60 -41.42 -2.60
CA SER A 85 9.50 -42.31 -1.46
C SER A 85 10.87 -42.37 -0.77
N LEU A 86 11.00 -41.76 0.41
CA LEU A 86 12.07 -42.17 1.33
C LEU A 86 11.48 -43.25 2.24
N GLY A 87 11.93 -44.48 1.98
CA GLY A 87 11.63 -45.64 2.79
C GLY A 87 12.11 -45.48 4.22
N ALA A 88 11.39 -46.16 5.11
CA ALA A 88 11.79 -46.41 6.47
C ALA A 88 13.21 -47.00 6.55
N VAL A 89 14.06 -46.37 7.38
CA VAL A 89 15.07 -47.01 8.22
C VAL A 89 15.09 -46.25 9.54
#